data_AF-A0A2N5KK37-F1
#
_entry.id   AF-A0A2N5KK37-F1
#
_cell.length_a   1.000
_cell.length_b   1.000
_cell.length_c   1.000
_cell.angle_alpha   90.00
_cell.angle_beta   90.00
_cell.angle_gamma   90.00
#
_symmetry.space_group_name_H-M   'P 1'
#
loop_
_entity.id
_entity.type
_entity.pdbx_description
1 polymer ?
#
loop_
_entity_poly.entity_id
_entity_poly.type
_entity_poly.pdbx_seq_one_letter_code
_entity_poly.pdbx_strand_id
1 'polypeptide(L)'
;MAGEPADPFGDRLRRTRRVADQQATMHAWLSDRYGAWNLGLTIASLVSSAVLLAFVFASDFVQRTTGVSADAYQWVTGLVAIVFFCVTLVGLVWQPAGRAARHDQAVRHYTKAKYEVGRLLDAASGSLDEGSIKRVEELYLDDRDLPRIPEGKFLKLKRWHKLKVAVSRELDHDFSSVRSIKRRLKEGREPSSPDQ
;
A
#
# COMPACT_ATOMS: atom_id res chain seq x y z
N MET A 1 9.60 -36.80 -29.26
CA MET A 1 9.83 -36.15 -27.95
C MET A 1 8.52 -36.14 -27.20
N ALA A 2 8.28 -37.13 -26.35
CA ALA A 2 7.10 -37.17 -25.50
C ALA A 2 7.26 -36.08 -24.45
N GLY A 3 6.34 -35.11 -24.41
CA GLY A 3 6.34 -34.08 -23.38
C GLY A 3 6.19 -34.74 -22.01
N GLU A 4 7.09 -34.41 -21.08
CA GLU A 4 6.92 -34.80 -19.68
C GLU A 4 5.52 -34.38 -19.21
N PRO A 5 4.79 -35.26 -18.49
CA PRO A 5 3.51 -34.89 -17.92
C PRO A 5 3.74 -33.70 -16.99
N ALA A 6 3.06 -32.58 -17.26
CA ALA A 6 3.12 -31.39 -16.42
C ALA A 6 2.80 -31.79 -14.97
N ASP A 7 3.77 -31.62 -14.08
CA ASP A 7 3.60 -31.94 -12.68
C ASP A 7 2.44 -31.10 -12.09
N PRO A 8 1.29 -31.72 -11.77
CA PRO A 8 0.11 -31.01 -11.29
C PRO A 8 0.35 -30.30 -9.95
N PHE A 9 1.41 -30.67 -9.23
CA PHE A 9 1.82 -30.03 -8.00
C PHE A 9 2.64 -28.77 -8.24
N GLY A 10 3.63 -28.81 -9.14
CA GLY A 10 4.40 -27.64 -9.57
C GLY A 10 3.53 -26.49 -10.09
N ASP A 11 2.48 -26.79 -10.85
CA ASP A 11 1.57 -25.77 -11.37
C ASP A 11 0.68 -25.13 -10.29
N ARG A 12 0.24 -25.92 -9.32
CA ARG A 12 -0.47 -25.41 -8.13
C ARG A 12 0.43 -24.46 -7.33
N LEU A 13 1.68 -24.85 -7.06
CA LEU A 13 2.65 -24.01 -6.37
C LEU A 13 2.93 -22.72 -7.15
N ARG A 14 3.16 -22.78 -8.47
CA ARG A 14 3.35 -21.59 -9.31
C ARG A 14 2.14 -20.65 -9.25
N ARG A 15 0.92 -21.18 -9.25
CA ARG A 15 -0.31 -20.39 -9.08
C ARG A 15 -0.36 -19.73 -7.71
N THR A 16 -0.07 -20.47 -6.63
CA THR A 16 -0.04 -19.94 -5.26
C THR A 16 0.99 -18.83 -5.11
N ARG A 17 2.22 -19.03 -5.62
CA ARG A 17 3.27 -18.00 -5.64
C ARG A 17 2.80 -16.71 -6.31
N ARG A 18 2.17 -16.83 -7.48
CA ARG A 18 1.65 -15.69 -8.25
C ARG A 18 0.55 -14.95 -7.49
N VAL A 19 -0.37 -15.68 -6.86
CA VAL A 19 -1.46 -15.05 -6.09
C VAL A 19 -0.91 -14.40 -4.82
N ALA A 20 -0.03 -15.05 -4.08
CA ALA A 20 0.63 -14.49 -2.91
C ALA A 20 1.41 -13.20 -3.25
N ASP A 21 2.15 -13.17 -4.36
CA ASP A 21 2.86 -11.97 -4.83
C ASP A 21 1.89 -10.83 -5.19
N GLN A 22 0.78 -11.16 -5.84
CA GLN A 22 -0.29 -10.20 -6.13
C GLN A 22 -0.87 -9.63 -4.84
N GLN A 23 -1.22 -10.49 -3.86
CA GLN A 23 -1.78 -10.06 -2.57
C GLN A 23 -0.79 -9.19 -1.79
N ALA A 24 0.48 -9.60 -1.68
CA ALA A 24 1.53 -8.81 -1.04
C ALA A 24 1.63 -7.41 -1.65
N THR A 25 1.61 -7.32 -2.99
CA THR A 25 1.66 -6.03 -3.70
C THR A 25 0.43 -5.15 -3.41
N MET A 26 -0.78 -5.74 -3.40
CA MET A 26 -2.01 -5.01 -3.12
C MET A 26 -2.07 -4.49 -1.69
N HIS A 27 -1.65 -5.31 -0.72
CA HIS A 27 -1.58 -4.94 0.68
C HIS A 27 -0.50 -3.88 0.95
N ALA A 28 0.64 -3.95 0.27
CA ALA A 28 1.69 -2.93 0.37
C ALA A 28 1.15 -1.56 -0.07
N TRP A 29 0.46 -1.52 -1.22
CA TRP A 29 -0.16 -0.28 -1.68
C TRP A 29 -1.17 0.30 -0.68
N LEU A 30 -1.99 -0.56 -0.05
CA LEU A 30 -2.95 -0.13 0.96
C LEU A 30 -2.26 0.37 2.23
N SER A 31 -1.21 -0.32 2.68
CA SER A 31 -0.37 0.08 3.81
C SER A 31 0.22 1.47 3.58
N ASP A 32 0.90 1.68 2.45
CA ASP A 32 1.51 2.97 2.09
C ASP A 32 0.48 4.09 2.01
N ARG A 33 -0.69 3.80 1.43
CA ARG A 33 -1.77 4.79 1.31
C ARG A 33 -2.30 5.21 2.68
N TYR A 34 -2.55 4.26 3.59
CA TYR A 34 -2.99 4.60 4.94
C TYR A 34 -1.87 5.25 5.77
N GLY A 35 -0.61 4.87 5.55
CA GLY A 35 0.56 5.53 6.15
C GLY A 35 0.66 7.00 5.74
N ALA A 36 0.47 7.31 4.45
CA ALA A 36 0.44 8.68 3.95
C ALA A 36 -0.72 9.50 4.53
N TRP A 37 -1.90 8.89 4.68
CA TRP A 37 -3.04 9.54 5.36
C TRP A 37 -2.74 9.82 6.83
N ASN A 38 -2.14 8.86 7.54
CA ASN A 38 -1.73 9.05 8.92
C ASN A 38 -0.74 10.21 9.04
N LEU A 39 0.31 10.23 8.23
CA LEU A 39 1.29 11.31 8.20
C LEU A 39 0.63 12.67 7.92
N GLY A 40 -0.28 12.73 6.95
CA GLY A 40 -1.04 13.94 6.63
C GLY A 40 -1.86 14.47 7.82
N LEU A 41 -2.58 13.58 8.52
CA LEU A 41 -3.35 13.97 9.71
C LEU A 41 -2.45 14.41 10.87
N THR A 42 -1.29 13.77 11.06
CA THR A 42 -0.31 14.17 12.07
C THR A 42 0.26 15.56 11.76
N ILE A 43 0.67 15.82 10.52
CA ILE A 43 1.18 17.14 10.10
C ILE A 43 0.10 18.20 10.28
N ALA A 44 -1.13 17.93 9.82
CA ALA A 44 -2.25 18.86 9.98
C ALA A 44 -2.50 19.18 11.46
N SER A 45 -2.49 18.16 12.33
CA SER A 45 -2.66 18.34 13.77
C SER A 45 -1.53 19.18 14.38
N LEU A 46 -0.28 18.94 14.01
CA LEU A 46 0.87 19.72 14.51
C LEU A 46 0.80 21.19 14.06
N VAL A 47 0.48 21.43 12.79
CA VAL A 47 0.35 22.79 12.24
C VAL A 47 -0.80 23.52 12.92
N SER A 48 -1.97 22.89 13.05
CA SER A 48 -3.12 23.49 13.74
C SER A 48 -2.82 23.81 15.20
N SER A 49 -2.14 22.91 15.93
CA SER A 49 -1.70 23.18 17.31
C SER A 49 -0.75 24.38 17.40
N ALA A 50 0.21 24.48 16.47
CA ALA A 50 1.14 25.60 16.43
C ALA A 50 0.43 26.93 16.12
N VAL A 51 -0.54 26.92 15.18
CA VAL A 51 -1.36 28.10 14.85
C VAL A 51 -2.22 28.52 16.04
N LEU A 52 -2.87 27.57 16.73
CA LEU A 52 -3.65 27.86 17.93
C LEU A 52 -2.77 28.45 19.04
N LEU A 53 -1.59 27.89 19.25
CA LEU A 53 -0.63 28.41 20.22
C LEU A 53 -0.20 29.84 19.87
N ALA A 54 0.08 30.11 18.59
CA ALA A 54 0.40 31.45 18.11
C ALA A 54 -0.76 32.42 18.36
N PHE A 55 -2.02 32.02 18.13
CA PHE A 55 -3.17 32.86 18.44
C PHE A 55 -3.35 33.10 19.93
N VAL A 56 -3.05 32.13 20.79
CA VAL A 56 -3.11 32.36 22.25
C VAL A 56 -2.09 33.43 22.67
N PHE A 57 -0.88 33.43 22.10
CA PHE A 57 0.13 34.44 22.45
C PHE A 57 -0.03 35.79 21.73
N ALA A 58 -0.58 35.79 20.52
CA ALA A 58 -0.72 36.99 19.71
C ALA A 58 -1.98 37.80 20.04
N SER A 59 -2.87 37.31 20.93
CA SER A 59 -4.16 37.95 21.22
C SER A 59 -4.01 39.43 21.57
N ASP A 60 -3.13 39.74 22.52
CA ASP A 60 -2.97 41.08 23.07
C ASP A 60 -2.29 42.01 22.06
N PHE A 61 -1.32 41.48 21.31
CA PHE A 61 -0.61 42.22 20.28
C PHE A 61 -1.55 42.59 19.14
N VAL A 62 -2.30 41.63 18.60
CA VAL A 62 -3.23 41.82 17.48
C VAL A 62 -4.33 42.80 17.86
N GLN A 63 -4.93 42.66 19.05
CA GLN A 63 -5.96 43.58 19.52
C GLN A 63 -5.46 45.03 19.59
N ARG A 64 -4.21 45.24 20.03
CA ARG A 64 -3.62 46.59 20.16
C ARG A 64 -3.17 47.20 18.83
N THR A 65 -2.64 46.41 17.91
CA THR A 65 -2.06 46.94 16.65
C THR A 65 -3.03 46.97 15.48
N THR A 66 -3.97 46.02 15.40
CA THR A 66 -4.85 45.90 14.23
C THR A 66 -6.24 46.49 14.45
N GLY A 67 -6.60 46.84 15.69
CA GLY A 67 -7.93 47.35 16.04
C GLY A 67 -9.04 46.31 15.90
N VAL A 68 -8.71 45.02 15.69
CA VAL A 68 -9.69 43.93 15.67
C VAL A 68 -10.33 43.80 17.05
N SER A 69 -11.67 43.79 17.08
CA SER A 69 -12.42 43.59 18.32
C SER A 69 -12.08 42.25 18.97
N ALA A 70 -11.99 42.21 20.30
CA ALA A 70 -11.75 40.98 21.05
C ALA A 70 -12.72 39.85 20.67
N ASP A 71 -13.99 40.18 20.45
CA ASP A 71 -15.03 39.22 20.06
C ASP A 71 -14.71 38.53 18.73
N ALA A 72 -14.36 39.30 17.69
CA ALA A 72 -13.98 38.73 16.39
C ALA A 72 -12.75 37.82 16.50
N TYR A 73 -11.75 38.21 17.30
CA TYR A 73 -10.56 37.40 17.53
C TYR A 73 -10.90 36.06 18.23
N GLN A 74 -11.77 36.13 19.23
CA GLN A 74 -12.26 34.96 19.96
C GLN A 74 -13.04 34.01 19.03
N TRP A 75 -13.90 34.53 18.16
CA TRP A 75 -14.62 33.74 17.15
C TRP A 75 -13.68 33.01 16.18
N VAL A 76 -12.67 33.70 15.66
CA VAL A 76 -11.68 33.08 14.75
C VAL A 76 -10.89 32.00 15.47
N THR A 77 -10.40 32.28 16.67
CA THR A 77 -9.65 31.31 17.47
C THR A 77 -10.51 30.08 17.79
N GLY A 78 -11.76 30.29 18.19
CA GLY A 78 -12.73 29.22 18.43
C GLY A 78 -13.02 28.38 17.18
N LEU A 79 -13.21 29.01 16.02
CA LEU A 79 -13.42 28.30 14.76
C LEU A 79 -12.22 27.42 14.39
N VAL A 80 -11.00 27.93 14.54
CA VAL A 80 -9.77 27.14 14.29
C VAL A 80 -9.64 25.99 15.29
N ALA A 81 -10.03 26.19 16.55
CA ALA A 81 -10.02 25.13 17.56
C ALA A 81 -11.01 24.01 17.23
N ILE A 82 -12.21 24.37 16.73
CA ILE A 82 -13.21 23.41 16.26
C ILE A 82 -12.69 22.61 15.07
N VAL A 83 -12.08 23.27 14.08
CA VAL A 83 -11.48 22.59 12.92
C VAL A 83 -10.38 21.63 13.35
N PHE A 84 -9.50 22.05 14.26
CA PHE A 84 -8.47 21.19 14.83
C PHE A 84 -9.08 19.96 15.51
N PHE A 85 -10.11 20.16 16.35
CA PHE A 85 -10.82 19.07 17.01
C PHE A 85 -11.48 18.10 16.02
N CYS A 86 -12.05 18.59 14.91
CA CYS A 86 -12.59 17.72 13.87
C CYS A 86 -11.48 16.87 13.20
N VAL A 87 -10.31 17.46 12.93
CA VAL A 87 -9.17 16.73 12.34
C VAL A 87 -8.69 15.63 13.29
N THR A 88 -8.55 15.93 14.59
CA THR A 88 -8.13 14.93 15.58
C THR A 88 -9.18 13.84 15.76
N LEU A 89 -10.47 14.18 15.75
CA LEU A 89 -11.57 13.21 15.82
C LEU A 89 -11.56 12.26 14.61
N VAL A 90 -11.37 12.78 13.40
CA VAL A 90 -11.25 11.95 12.19
C VAL A 90 -10.05 11.00 12.30
N GLY A 91 -8.90 11.49 12.78
CA GLY A 91 -7.73 10.65 13.03
C GLY A 91 -8.00 9.52 14.04
N LEU A 92 -8.69 9.85 15.13
CA LEU A 92 -9.01 8.91 16.19
C LEU A 92 -10.01 7.83 15.75
N VAL A 93 -11.07 8.21 15.03
CA VAL A 93 -12.11 7.27 14.56
C VAL A 93 -11.61 6.41 13.41
N TRP A 94 -10.89 7.02 12.46
CA TRP A 94 -10.47 6.30 11.26
C TRP A 94 -9.28 5.36 11.50
N GLN A 95 -8.41 5.70 12.46
CA GLN A 95 -7.21 4.95 12.85
C GLN A 95 -6.33 4.52 11.65
N PRO A 96 -5.89 5.46 10.78
CA PRO A 96 -5.13 5.11 9.60
C PRO A 96 -3.81 4.39 9.92
N ALA A 97 -3.14 4.73 11.04
CA ALA A 97 -1.96 4.00 11.52
C ALA A 97 -2.25 2.51 11.77
N GLY A 98 -3.34 2.21 12.49
CA GLY A 98 -3.73 0.83 12.77
C GLY A 98 -4.09 0.05 11.50
N ARG A 99 -4.76 0.70 10.54
CA ARG A 99 -5.06 0.09 9.23
C ARG A 99 -3.79 -0.18 8.42
N ALA A 100 -2.84 0.77 8.39
CA ALA A 100 -1.57 0.59 7.73
C ALA A 100 -0.81 -0.62 8.31
N ALA A 101 -0.69 -0.70 9.64
CA ALA A 101 -0.02 -1.80 10.32
C ALA A 101 -0.64 -3.17 10.02
N ARG A 102 -1.98 -3.28 10.01
CA ARG A 102 -2.65 -4.55 9.64
C ARG A 102 -2.37 -4.94 8.19
N HIS A 103 -2.35 -3.99 7.26
CA HIS A 103 -2.02 -4.28 5.87
C HIS A 103 -0.55 -4.67 5.73
N ASP A 104 0.37 -4.03 6.46
CA ASP A 104 1.79 -4.40 6.51
C ASP A 104 2.01 -5.83 7.05
N GLN A 105 1.27 -6.23 8.09
CA GLN A 105 1.28 -7.61 8.58
C GLN A 105 0.89 -8.60 7.48
N ALA A 106 -0.14 -8.30 6.69
CA ALA A 106 -0.53 -9.12 5.54
C ALA A 106 0.55 -9.14 4.44
N VAL A 107 1.27 -8.03 4.19
CA VAL A 107 2.42 -8.03 3.27
C VAL A 107 3.46 -9.04 3.73
N ARG A 108 3.83 -9.02 5.01
CA ARG A 108 4.82 -9.95 5.58
C ARG A 108 4.35 -11.39 5.46
N HIS A 109 3.08 -11.67 5.76
CA HIS A 109 2.48 -12.99 5.61
C HIS A 109 2.56 -13.51 4.17
N TYR A 110 2.05 -12.74 3.19
CA TYR A 110 2.05 -13.18 1.79
C TYR A 110 3.46 -13.22 1.18
N THR A 111 4.37 -12.38 1.64
CA THR A 111 5.79 -12.43 1.23
C THR A 111 6.46 -13.69 1.76
N LYS A 112 6.18 -14.07 3.02
CA LYS A 112 6.64 -15.34 3.59
C LYS A 112 6.09 -16.53 2.82
N ALA A 113 4.79 -16.56 2.53
CA ALA A 113 4.17 -17.61 1.71
C ALA A 113 4.81 -17.69 0.31
N LYS A 114 5.00 -16.54 -0.36
CA LYS A 114 5.70 -16.46 -1.65
C LYS A 114 7.12 -17.03 -1.59
N TYR A 115 7.87 -16.70 -0.54
CA TYR A 115 9.24 -17.18 -0.34
C TYR A 115 9.28 -18.69 -0.13
N GLU A 116 8.40 -19.23 0.73
CA GLU A 116 8.30 -20.66 1.00
C GLU A 116 7.95 -21.46 -0.25
N VAL A 117 6.97 -20.98 -1.04
CA VAL A 117 6.64 -21.59 -2.33
C VAL A 117 7.83 -21.52 -3.30
N GLY A 118 8.54 -20.40 -3.35
CA GLY A 118 9.74 -20.25 -4.17
C GLY A 118 10.82 -21.26 -3.79
N ARG A 119 11.10 -21.39 -2.50
CA ARG A 119 12.04 -22.36 -1.95
C ARG A 119 11.67 -23.80 -2.32
N LEU A 120 10.40 -24.17 -2.24
CA LEU A 120 9.94 -25.50 -2.67
C LEU A 120 10.12 -25.70 -4.16
N LEU A 121 9.77 -24.71 -4.99
CA LEU A 121 9.93 -24.80 -6.44
C LEU A 121 11.40 -24.92 -6.86
N ASP A 122 12.30 -24.24 -6.17
CA ASP A 122 13.74 -24.28 -6.46
C ASP A 122 14.39 -25.58 -5.93
N ALA A 123 13.88 -26.14 -4.83
CA ALA A 123 14.30 -27.43 -4.29
C ALA A 123 13.73 -28.64 -5.07
N ALA A 124 12.64 -28.43 -5.83
CA ALA A 124 11.91 -29.45 -6.57
C ALA A 124 12.60 -29.90 -7.88
N SER A 125 13.92 -29.88 -7.95
CA SER A 125 14.69 -30.56 -9.00
C SER A 125 14.53 -32.10 -9.00
N GLY A 126 13.56 -32.62 -8.22
CA GLY A 126 13.14 -34.02 -8.08
C GLY A 126 11.65 -34.11 -7.70
N SER A 127 11.18 -35.23 -7.15
CA SER A 127 9.77 -35.42 -6.79
C SER A 127 9.35 -34.54 -5.60
N LEU A 128 8.29 -33.76 -5.77
CA LEU A 128 7.67 -32.97 -4.70
C LEU A 128 7.02 -33.88 -3.64
N ASP A 129 7.34 -33.64 -2.38
CA ASP A 129 6.67 -34.27 -1.24
C ASP A 129 5.30 -33.60 -0.97
N GLU A 130 4.24 -34.41 -0.89
CA GLU A 130 2.87 -33.95 -0.64
C GLU A 130 2.73 -33.25 0.73
N GLY A 131 3.50 -33.69 1.74
CA GLY A 131 3.48 -33.07 3.08
C GLY A 131 3.98 -31.62 3.06
N SER A 132 5.03 -31.37 2.27
CA SER A 132 5.60 -30.03 2.08
C SER A 132 4.63 -29.08 1.37
N ILE A 133 3.86 -29.59 0.41
CA ILE A 133 2.82 -28.82 -0.29
C ILE A 133 1.70 -28.42 0.68
N LYS A 134 1.18 -29.38 1.45
CA LYS A 134 0.11 -29.13 2.43
C LYS A 134 0.52 -28.07 3.45
N ARG A 135 1.76 -28.14 3.95
CA ARG A 135 2.28 -27.13 4.89
C ARG A 135 2.27 -25.72 4.31
N VAL A 136 2.62 -25.57 3.03
CA VAL A 136 2.61 -24.26 2.36
C VAL A 136 1.21 -23.77 2.05
N GLU A 137 0.30 -24.68 1.70
CA GLU A 137 -1.12 -24.34 1.56
C GLU A 137 -1.72 -23.91 2.89
N GLU A 138 -1.46 -24.62 3.99
CA GLU A 138 -1.87 -24.23 5.33
C GLU A 138 -1.31 -22.85 5.71
N LEU A 139 -0.02 -22.60 5.46
CA LEU A 139 0.59 -21.30 5.71
C LEU A 139 -0.08 -20.18 4.90
N TYR A 140 -0.45 -20.44 3.64
CA TYR A 140 -1.13 -19.47 2.79
C TYR A 140 -2.59 -19.24 3.19
N LEU A 141 -3.27 -20.28 3.68
CA LEU A 141 -4.68 -20.25 4.09
C LEU A 141 -4.87 -19.71 5.51
N ASP A 142 -3.81 -19.57 6.30
CA ASP A 142 -3.86 -18.99 7.65
C ASP A 142 -4.00 -17.45 7.60
N ASP A 143 -5.14 -16.98 7.06
CA ASP A 143 -5.44 -15.56 6.81
C ASP A 143 -6.40 -14.94 7.85
N ARG A 144 -6.71 -15.67 8.93
CA ARG A 144 -7.79 -15.34 9.88
C ARG A 144 -7.71 -13.92 10.46
N ASP A 145 -6.50 -13.44 10.73
CA ASP A 145 -6.25 -12.13 11.31
C ASP A 145 -5.90 -11.04 10.28
N LEU A 146 -5.87 -11.39 8.99
CA LEU A 146 -5.45 -10.46 7.94
C LEU A 146 -6.62 -9.57 7.48
N PRO A 147 -6.40 -8.27 7.27
CA PRO A 147 -7.45 -7.38 6.79
C PRO A 147 -7.86 -7.75 5.37
N ARG A 148 -9.16 -7.79 5.09
CA ARG A 148 -9.65 -8.05 3.73
C ARG A 148 -9.43 -6.84 2.82
N ILE A 149 -9.09 -7.11 1.56
CA ILE A 149 -9.09 -6.08 0.52
C ILE A 149 -10.55 -5.75 0.15
N PRO A 150 -10.97 -4.48 0.15
CA PRO A 150 -12.31 -4.11 -0.29
C PRO A 150 -12.55 -4.49 -1.76
N GLU A 151 -13.68 -5.15 -2.04
CA GLU A 151 -13.99 -5.69 -3.38
C GLU A 151 -13.95 -4.60 -4.46
N GLY A 152 -14.54 -3.42 -4.20
CA GLY A 152 -14.52 -2.29 -5.14
C GLY A 152 -13.12 -1.72 -5.45
N LYS A 153 -12.10 -2.09 -4.66
CA LYS A 153 -10.69 -1.74 -4.91
C LYS A 153 -9.92 -2.89 -5.56
N PHE A 154 -10.37 -4.13 -5.45
CA PHE A 154 -9.61 -5.31 -5.87
C PHE A 154 -9.17 -5.24 -7.33
N LEU A 155 -10.09 -4.97 -8.26
CA LEU A 155 -9.77 -4.87 -9.69
C LEU A 155 -8.81 -3.72 -10.00
N LYS A 156 -8.94 -2.58 -9.31
CA LYS A 156 -8.05 -1.42 -9.46
C LYS A 156 -6.64 -1.76 -9.01
N LEU A 157 -6.50 -2.41 -7.85
CA LEU A 157 -5.22 -2.84 -7.31
C LEU A 157 -4.59 -3.95 -8.17
N LYS A 158 -5.40 -4.86 -8.74
CA LYS A 158 -4.93 -5.92 -9.63
C LYS A 158 -4.35 -5.36 -10.91
N ARG A 159 -5.05 -4.39 -11.52
CA ARG A 159 -4.55 -3.64 -12.67
C ARG A 159 -3.24 -2.93 -12.33
N TRP A 160 -3.17 -2.29 -11.16
CA TRP A 160 -1.96 -1.61 -10.71
C TRP A 160 -0.78 -2.56 -10.53
N HIS A 161 -0.98 -3.71 -9.89
CA HIS A 161 0.05 -4.75 -9.76
C HIS A 161 0.53 -5.24 -11.13
N LYS A 162 -0.37 -5.57 -12.06
CA LYS A 162 0.01 -5.99 -13.42
C LYS A 162 0.83 -4.92 -14.14
N LEU A 163 0.43 -3.66 -14.02
CA LEU A 163 1.18 -2.54 -14.59
C LEU A 163 2.56 -2.41 -13.94
N LYS A 164 2.65 -2.52 -12.62
CA LYS A 164 3.94 -2.50 -11.89
C LYS A 164 4.86 -3.60 -12.39
N VAL A 165 4.37 -4.83 -12.52
CA VAL A 165 5.15 -5.96 -13.03
C VAL A 165 5.60 -5.72 -14.48
N ALA A 166 4.71 -5.25 -15.35
CA ALA A 166 5.05 -4.95 -16.75
C ALA A 166 6.11 -3.84 -16.87
N VAL A 167 5.94 -2.75 -16.11
CA VAL A 167 6.93 -1.65 -16.05
C VAL A 167 8.26 -2.15 -15.49
N SER A 168 8.26 -2.98 -14.44
CA SER A 168 9.47 -3.54 -13.87
C SER A 168 10.22 -4.40 -14.87
N ARG A 169 9.51 -5.25 -15.63
CA ARG A 169 10.13 -6.08 -16.69
C ARG A 169 10.72 -5.24 -17.80
N GLU A 170 10.06 -4.16 -18.19
CA GLU A 170 10.61 -3.26 -19.20
C GLU A 170 11.87 -2.55 -18.68
N LEU A 171 11.88 -2.12 -17.40
CA LEU A 171 13.03 -1.46 -16.78
C LEU A 171 14.28 -2.34 -16.68
N ASP A 172 14.12 -3.67 -16.70
CA ASP A 172 15.26 -4.60 -16.72
C ASP A 172 16.04 -4.52 -18.06
N HIS A 173 15.43 -3.95 -19.11
CA HIS A 173 16.01 -3.84 -20.45
C HIS A 173 16.13 -2.39 -20.96
N ASP A 174 15.19 -1.52 -20.60
CA ASP A 174 15.13 -0.10 -20.99
C ASP A 174 15.18 0.80 -19.76
N PHE A 175 16.26 1.57 -19.61
CA PHE A 175 16.46 2.53 -18.53
C PHE A 175 15.69 3.86 -18.72
N SER A 176 14.79 3.94 -19.70
CA SER A 176 13.95 5.13 -19.89
C SER A 176 13.04 5.39 -18.69
N SER A 177 12.50 6.61 -18.64
CA SER A 177 11.66 7.03 -17.52
C SER A 177 10.43 6.11 -17.34
N VAL A 178 10.06 5.83 -16.09
CA VAL A 178 8.83 5.07 -15.76
C VAL A 178 7.59 5.65 -16.45
N ARG A 179 7.55 6.97 -16.65
CA ARG A 179 6.43 7.66 -17.33
C ARG A 179 6.36 7.32 -18.81
N SER A 180 7.49 7.28 -19.52
CA SER A 180 7.53 6.90 -20.94
C SER A 180 7.12 5.45 -21.15
N ILE A 181 7.67 4.53 -20.34
CA ILE A 181 7.32 3.09 -20.37
C ILE A 181 5.81 2.90 -20.16
N LYS A 182 5.27 3.53 -19.11
CA LYS A 182 3.84 3.45 -18.78
C LYS A 182 2.94 4.01 -19.90
N ARG A 183 3.39 5.04 -20.62
CA ARG A 183 2.67 5.58 -21.77
C ARG A 183 2.66 4.58 -22.93
N ARG A 184 3.80 3.98 -23.29
CA ARG A 184 3.90 2.95 -24.34
C ARG A 184 3.01 1.74 -24.06
N LEU A 185 3.06 1.21 -22.83
CA LEU A 185 2.23 0.08 -22.40
C LEU A 185 0.72 0.40 -22.43
N LYS A 186 0.33 1.66 -22.25
CA LYS A 186 -1.07 2.09 -22.34
C LYS A 186 -1.53 2.28 -23.79
N GLU A 187 -0.63 2.68 -24.66
CA GLU A 187 -0.87 2.87 -26.11
C GLU A 187 -0.86 1.56 -26.90
N GLY A 188 -0.56 0.42 -26.27
CA GLY A 188 -0.52 -0.89 -26.94
C GLY A 188 0.66 -1.04 -27.90
N ARG A 189 1.67 -0.16 -27.82
CA ARG A 189 2.92 -0.35 -28.56
C ARG A 189 3.66 -1.54 -27.96
N GLU A 190 4.12 -2.45 -28.82
CA GLU A 190 4.91 -3.60 -28.40
C GLU A 190 6.15 -3.14 -27.61
N PRO A 191 6.55 -3.89 -26.56
CA PRO A 191 7.79 -3.62 -25.85
C PRO A 191 8.95 -3.64 -26.85
N SER A 192 9.98 -2.82 -26.61
CA SER A 192 11.18 -2.82 -27.45
C SER A 192 11.76 -4.25 -27.50
N SER A 193 11.67 -4.89 -28.66
CA SER A 193 12.23 -6.21 -28.91
C SER A 193 13.75 -6.17 -28.73
N PRO A 194 14.39 -7.22 -28.18
CA PRO A 194 15.81 -7.21 -27.82
C PRO A 194 16.80 -7.24 -29.00
N ASP A 195 16.33 -7.01 -30.23
CA ASP A 195 17.18 -6.94 -31.42
C ASP A 195 17.33 -5.50 -31.92
N GLN A 196 18.19 -4.73 -31.23
CA GLN A 196 19.16 -3.78 -31.83
C GLN A 196 20.43 -3.73 -30.96
#